data_AF-A0A6N9NSY6-F1
#
_entry.id   AF-A0A6N9NSY6-F1
#
_cell.length_a   1.000
_cell.length_b   1.000
_cell.length_c   1.000
_cell.angle_alpha   90.00
_cell.angle_beta   90.00
_cell.angle_gamma   90.00
#
_symmetry.space_group_name_H-M   'P 1'
#
loop_
_entity.id
_entity.type
_entity.pdbx_description
1 polymer ?
#
loop_
_entity_poly.entity_id
_entity_poly.type
_entity_poly.pdbx_seq_one_letter_code
_entity_poly.pdbx_strand_id
1 'polypeptide(L)' 'MSNKELAIQLLDRIPETKMYYILGVLEGAAIPDELPNAETIDAIQDLENGDRITVLGKVLGKAEED' A
#
# COMPACT_ATOMS: atom_id res chain seq x y z
N MET A 1 -30.50 -10.96 0.89
CA MET A 1 -29.42 -10.92 -0.12
C MET A 1 -28.27 -10.14 0.46
N SER A 2 -27.09 -10.74 0.48
CA SER A 2 -25.85 -10.07 0.82
C SER A 2 -25.31 -9.27 -0.38
N ASN A 3 -24.46 -8.29 -0.11
CA ASN A 3 -23.78 -7.53 -1.17
C ASN A 3 -22.97 -8.45 -2.11
N LYS A 4 -22.44 -9.56 -1.58
CA LYS A 4 -21.72 -10.57 -2.37
C LYS A 4 -22.64 -11.29 -3.37
N GLU A 5 -23.83 -11.71 -2.92
CA GLU A 5 -24.82 -12.35 -3.80
C GLU A 5 -25.32 -11.40 -4.90
N LEU A 6 -25.50 -10.12 -4.57
CA LEU A 6 -25.86 -9.10 -5.55
C LEU A 6 -24.74 -8.87 -6.58
N ALA A 7 -23.49 -8.80 -6.14
CA ALA A 7 -22.34 -8.62 -7.03
C ALA A 7 -22.22 -9.76 -8.06
N ILE A 8 -22.38 -11.02 -7.63
CA ILE A 8 -22.35 -12.19 -8.53
C ILE A 8 -23.44 -12.08 -9.61
N GLN A 9 -24.68 -11.74 -9.21
CA GLN A 9 -25.78 -11.57 -10.17
C GLN A 9 -25.55 -10.43 -11.16
N LEU A 10 -24.79 -9.40 -10.78
CA LEU A 10 -24.44 -8.31 -11.67
C LEU A 10 -23.39 -8.74 -12.69
N LEU A 11 -22.39 -9.52 -12.27
CA LEU A 11 -21.33 -10.03 -13.17
C LEU A 11 -21.90 -10.83 -14.34
N ASP A 12 -22.91 -11.67 -14.08
CA ASP A 12 -23.57 -12.48 -15.11
C ASP A 12 -24.28 -11.65 -16.20
N ARG A 13 -24.54 -10.36 -15.94
CA ARG A 13 -25.24 -9.46 -16.88
C ARG A 13 -24.28 -8.58 -17.66
N ILE A 14 -22.98 -8.64 -17.37
CA ILE A 14 -21.99 -7.77 -18.02
C ILE A 14 -21.66 -8.35 -19.39
N PRO A 15 -21.76 -7.56 -20.48
CA PRO A 15 -21.28 -7.99 -21.78
C PRO A 15 -19.78 -8.31 -21.73
N GLU A 16 -19.35 -9.38 -22.39
CA GLU A 16 -17.95 -9.84 -22.41
C GLU A 16 -16.97 -8.70 -22.80
N THR A 17 -17.37 -7.82 -23.72
CA THR A 17 -16.59 -6.66 -24.17
C THR A 17 -16.23 -5.67 -23.05
N LYS A 18 -16.94 -5.71 -21.92
CA LYS A 18 -16.70 -4.88 -20.74
C LYS A 18 -16.09 -5.65 -19.58
N MET A 19 -16.02 -6.99 -19.65
CA MET A 19 -15.56 -7.83 -18.55
C MET A 19 -14.11 -7.52 -18.16
N TYR A 20 -13.26 -7.20 -19.14
CA TYR A 20 -11.87 -6.81 -18.91
C TYR A 20 -11.71 -5.66 -17.90
N TYR A 21 -12.58 -4.64 -17.92
CA TYR A 21 -12.53 -3.53 -16.98
C TYR A 21 -12.92 -3.95 -15.55
N ILE A 22 -13.76 -4.96 -15.44
CA ILE A 22 -14.29 -5.44 -14.16
C ILE A 22 -13.30 -6.39 -13.50
N LEU A 23 -12.64 -7.23 -14.28
CA LEU A 23 -11.61 -8.15 -13.79
C LEU A 23 -10.52 -7.41 -13.02
N GLY A 24 -9.95 -6.32 -13.57
CA GLY A 24 -8.90 -5.58 -12.88
C GLY A 24 -9.33 -4.99 -11.54
N VAL A 25 -10.60 -4.55 -11.42
CA VAL A 25 -11.15 -4.05 -10.14
C VAL A 25 -11.31 -5.19 -9.14
N LEU A 26 -11.81 -6.34 -9.58
CA LEU A 26 -11.98 -7.51 -8.71
C LEU A 26 -10.64 -8.11 -8.27
N GLU A 27 -9.65 -8.18 -9.17
CA GLU A 27 -8.30 -8.62 -8.87
C GLU A 27 -7.66 -7.71 -7.81
N GLY A 28 -7.76 -6.40 -7.98
CA GLY A 28 -7.26 -5.44 -6.99
C GLY A 28 -7.96 -5.52 -5.64
N ALA A 29 -9.30 -5.67 -5.63
CA ALA A 29 -10.08 -5.82 -4.40
C ALA A 29 -9.88 -7.18 -3.69
N ALA A 30 -9.38 -8.19 -4.41
CA ALA A 30 -9.04 -9.50 -3.86
C ALA A 30 -7.64 -9.53 -3.23
N ILE A 31 -6.80 -8.51 -3.48
CA ILE A 31 -5.55 -8.33 -2.77
C ILE A 31 -5.90 -8.00 -1.31
N PRO A 32 -5.48 -8.83 -0.34
CA PRO A 32 -5.68 -8.52 1.06
C PRO A 32 -5.02 -7.19 1.40
N ASP A 33 -5.61 -6.41 2.31
CA ASP A 33 -4.92 -5.27 2.88
C ASP A 33 -3.59 -5.74 3.47
N GLU A 34 -2.47 -5.28 2.89
CA GLU A 34 -1.16 -5.55 3.45
C GLU A 34 -1.02 -4.71 4.73
N LEU A 35 -0.95 -5.38 5.87
CA LEU A 35 -0.40 -4.74 7.06
C LEU A 35 1.07 -4.41 6.74
N PRO A 36 1.51 -3.15 6.95
CA PRO A 36 2.91 -2.80 6.80
C PRO A 36 3.76 -3.82 7.55
N ASN A 37 4.77 -4.38 6.86
CA ASN A 37 5.71 -5.28 7.52
C ASN A 37 6.50 -4.51 8.60
N ALA A 38 7.15 -5.22 9.52
CA ALA A 38 7.86 -4.60 10.65
C ALA A 38 8.85 -3.52 10.20
N GLU A 39 9.56 -3.74 9.09
CA GLU A 39 10.51 -2.78 8.51
C GLU A 39 9.83 -1.47 8.08
N THR A 40 8.64 -1.56 7.47
CA THR A 40 7.86 -0.37 7.06
C THR A 40 7.29 0.37 8.26
N ILE A 41 6.86 -0.36 9.30
CA ILE A 41 6.38 0.24 10.55
C ILE A 41 7.51 1.01 11.23
N ASP A 42 8.69 0.40 11.37
CA ASP A 42 9.85 1.03 11.99
C ASP A 42 10.28 2.27 11.20
N ALA A 43 10.32 2.20 9.87
CA ALA A 43 10.62 3.35 9.02
C ALA A 43 9.60 4.50 9.16
N ILE A 44 8.31 4.19 9.33
CA ILE A 44 7.28 5.20 9.61
C ILE A 44 7.50 5.82 11.00
N GLN A 45 7.79 5.01 12.02
CA GLN A 45 8.08 5.48 13.37
C GLN A 45 9.33 6.37 13.42
N ASP A 46 10.40 6.03 12.71
CA ASP A 46 11.62 6.84 12.62
C ASP A 46 11.35 8.23 12.03
N LEU A 47 10.48 8.30 11.01
CA LEU A 47 10.04 9.57 10.41
C LEU A 47 9.16 10.39 11.37
N GLU A 48 8.25 9.74 12.11
CA GLU A 48 7.36 10.40 13.08
C GLU A 48 8.10 10.88 14.33
N ASN A 49 9.10 10.13 14.78
CA ASN A 49 9.96 10.48 15.91
C ASN A 49 10.98 11.59 15.58
N GLY A 50 10.98 12.07 14.33
CA GLY A 50 11.73 13.25 13.92
C GLY A 50 13.19 12.98 13.54
N ASP A 51 13.59 11.72 13.39
CA ASP A 51 14.95 11.34 12.97
C ASP A 51 15.09 11.48 11.44
N ARG A 52 14.89 12.70 10.96
CA ARG A 52 15.27 13.10 9.60
C ARG A 52 16.79 13.06 9.54
N ILE A 53 17.35 11.97 9.02
CA ILE A 53 18.75 11.97 8.57
C ILE A 53 18.89 13.02 7.48
N THR A 54 19.24 14.24 7.86
CA THR A 54 19.79 15.21 6.93
C THR A 54 21.16 14.68 6.57
N VAL A 55 21.37 14.42 5.27
CA VAL A 55 22.67 13.95 4.76
C VAL A 55 23.81 14.88 5.19
N LEU A 56 23.52 16.17 5.44
CA LEU A 56 24.47 17.10 6.06
C LEU A 56 24.89 16.73 7.49
N GLY A 57 23.98 16.28 8.37
CA GLY A 57 24.31 15.98 9.77
C GLY A 57 25.29 14.82 9.92
N LYS A 58 25.16 13.79 9.08
CA LYS A 58 26.06 12.62 9.07
C LYS A 58 27.45 12.94 8.51
N VAL A 59 27.56 13.94 7.64
CA VAL A 59 28.84 14.43 7.11
C VAL A 59 29.54 15.33 8.11
N LEU A 60 28.81 16.15 8.86
CA LEU A 60 29.37 17.08 9.83
C LEU A 60 29.77 16.40 11.15
N GLY A 61 29.04 15.37 11.60
CA GLY A 61 29.36 14.63 12.84
C GLY A 61 30.62 13.74 12.78
N LYS A 62 31.27 13.63 11.61
CA LYS A 62 32.58 12.95 11.46
C LYS A 62 33.77 13.90 11.45
N ALA A 63 33.55 15.20 11.61
CA ALA A 63 34.60 16.21 11.56
C ALA A 63 35.06 16.71 12.96
N GLU A 64 34.50 16.19 14.06
CA GLU A 64 34.89 16.57 15.44
C GLU A 64 35.56 15.42 16.23
N GLU A 65 36.06 14.39 15.55
CA GLU A 65 36.99 13.42 16.13
C GLU A 65 38.28 13.42 15.32
N ASP A 66 39.12 14.45 15.52
CA ASP A 66 40.59 14.43 15.31
C ASP A 66 41.25 15.57 16.11
#